data_AF-A0A817JFR5-F1
#
_entry.id   AF-A0A817JFR5-F1
#
_cell.length_a   1.000
_cell.length_b   1.000
_cell.length_c   1.000
_cell.angle_alpha   90.00
_cell.angle_beta   90.00
_cell.angle_gamma   90.00
#
_symmetry.space_group_name_H-M   'P 1'
#
loop_
_entity.id
_entity.type
_entity.pdbx_description
1 polymer ?
#
loop_
_entity_poly.entity_id
_entity_poly.type
_entity_poly.pdbx_seq_one_letter_code
_entity_poly.pdbx_strand_id
1 'polypeptide(L)'
;MRSLPTIIGPQENGKIRTFLSHITSRHRIIIAFVFLGLLSLSLLIAVIVQARSNGKNDNNIDTNTISSTTTAMNKIEYCLTPGCISAAAHQLRSINSTASSNLCTDFYTYACGNWIKTHPIQSYDVERTILGDIIDHRDFEIERLLDAPIIRTNKRSWEYKLKTYYSQCRDDYARVLNSGEFMIAVIQSNDTLDGWYLFDNTTNPEILLKNQTLYKQISHIHGDYGKLIKSYF
;
A
#
# COMPACT_ATOMS: atom_id res chain seq x y z
N MET A 1 4.47 -20.12 78.97
CA MET A 1 4.99 -18.83 79.49
C MET A 1 5.86 -18.16 78.42
N ARG A 2 6.35 -16.95 78.70
CA ARG A 2 7.39 -16.14 78.01
C ARG A 2 8.57 -16.99 77.45
N SER A 3 9.33 -16.63 76.41
CA SER A 3 9.33 -15.48 75.46
C SER A 3 10.32 -15.68 74.27
N LEU A 4 10.33 -14.76 73.30
CA LEU A 4 11.27 -14.58 72.14
C LEU A 4 12.78 -14.45 72.55
N PRO A 5 13.81 -14.39 71.64
CA PRO A 5 13.86 -14.23 70.16
C PRO A 5 14.78 -15.31 69.45
N THR A 6 15.64 -15.19 68.39
CA THR A 6 16.22 -14.09 67.53
C THR A 6 16.91 -14.61 66.22
N ILE A 7 16.61 -13.99 65.04
CA ILE A 7 17.40 -13.74 63.76
C ILE A 7 18.24 -14.83 62.99
N ILE A 8 18.35 -14.57 61.65
CA ILE A 8 19.28 -15.07 60.59
C ILE A 8 18.94 -16.46 60.01
N GLY A 9 18.97 -16.71 58.69
CA GLY A 9 19.19 -15.84 57.50
C GLY A 9 19.53 -16.69 56.25
N PRO A 10 19.29 -16.23 54.99
CA PRO A 10 18.93 -17.19 53.92
C PRO A 10 19.74 -17.14 52.60
N GLN A 11 19.43 -18.13 51.73
CA GLN A 11 19.51 -18.19 50.25
C GLN A 11 20.55 -19.07 49.53
N GLU A 12 20.09 -19.60 48.39
CA GLU A 12 20.69 -20.66 47.58
C GLU A 12 21.93 -20.23 46.78
N ASN A 13 23.00 -21.04 46.79
CA ASN A 13 24.11 -20.97 45.82
C ASN A 13 24.01 -22.06 44.73
N GLY A 14 22.79 -22.30 44.21
CA GLY A 14 22.47 -23.55 43.48
C GLY A 14 22.42 -23.51 41.94
N LYS A 15 22.27 -22.35 41.28
CA LYS A 15 21.72 -22.30 39.89
C LYS A 15 22.65 -21.79 38.78
N ILE A 16 23.85 -21.28 39.08
CA ILE A 16 24.72 -20.64 38.07
C ILE A 16 25.55 -21.64 37.24
N ARG A 17 25.93 -22.81 37.80
CA ARG A 17 26.89 -23.72 37.15
C ARG A 17 26.31 -24.61 36.04
N THR A 18 24.99 -24.75 35.93
CA THR A 18 24.34 -25.68 34.97
C THR A 18 24.01 -25.07 33.61
N PHE A 19 23.94 -23.74 33.48
CA PHE A 19 23.55 -23.11 32.21
C PHE A 19 24.67 -23.09 31.15
N LEU A 20 25.94 -23.25 31.56
CA LEU A 20 27.11 -23.10 30.69
C LEU A 20 27.48 -24.34 29.86
N SER A 21 26.89 -25.51 30.14
CA SER A 21 27.21 -26.75 29.42
C SER A 21 26.42 -26.94 28.11
N HIS A 22 25.29 -26.24 27.92
CA HIS A 22 24.32 -26.58 26.87
C HIS A 22 24.47 -25.79 25.55
N ILE A 23 25.54 -25.00 25.39
CA ILE A 23 25.86 -24.29 24.14
C ILE A 23 26.63 -25.22 23.19
N THR A 24 25.89 -25.89 22.30
CA THR A 24 26.47 -26.78 21.27
C THR A 24 27.36 -25.99 20.29
N SER A 25 28.35 -26.67 19.70
CA SER A 25 29.44 -26.04 18.91
C SER A 25 28.96 -25.06 17.83
N ARG A 26 27.85 -25.38 17.13
CA ARG A 26 27.28 -24.53 16.07
C ARG A 26 26.87 -23.14 16.57
N HIS A 27 26.39 -23.01 17.81
CA HIS A 27 26.02 -21.70 18.35
C HIS A 27 27.24 -20.81 18.63
N ARG A 28 28.40 -21.38 18.99
CA ARG A 28 29.64 -20.61 19.19
C ARG A 28 30.10 -19.95 17.90
N ILE A 29 29.97 -20.66 16.77
CA ILE A 29 30.27 -20.14 15.43
C ILE A 29 29.31 -19.01 15.04
N ILE A 30 27.99 -19.20 15.24
CA ILE A 30 26.99 -18.16 14.95
C ILE A 30 27.23 -16.91 15.80
N ILE A 31 27.48 -17.07 17.11
CA ILE A 31 27.78 -15.97 18.04
C ILE A 31 29.05 -15.22 17.60
N ALA A 32 30.11 -15.94 17.18
CA ALA A 32 31.33 -15.32 16.67
C ALA A 32 31.07 -14.49 15.40
N PHE A 33 30.30 -14.99 14.43
CA PHE A 33 29.93 -14.23 13.24
C PHE A 33 29.06 -12.99 13.56
N VAL A 34 28.13 -13.08 14.51
CA VAL A 34 27.33 -11.93 14.97
C VAL A 34 28.22 -10.88 15.63
N PHE A 35 29.15 -11.26 16.51
CA PHE A 35 30.10 -10.31 17.11
C PHE A 35 31.02 -9.67 16.07
N LEU A 36 31.54 -10.43 15.09
CA LEU A 36 32.35 -9.89 14.00
C LEU A 36 31.56 -8.91 13.13
N GLY A 37 30.29 -9.18 12.85
CA GLY A 37 29.39 -8.27 12.12
C GLY A 37 29.06 -6.99 12.89
N LEU A 38 28.84 -7.09 14.21
CA LEU A 38 28.62 -5.91 15.06
C LEU A 38 29.88 -5.06 15.20
N LEU A 39 31.06 -5.68 15.31
CA LEU A 39 32.34 -4.98 15.34
C LEU A 39 32.64 -4.27 14.01
N SER A 40 32.42 -4.91 12.86
CA SER A 40 32.65 -4.27 11.56
C SER A 40 31.66 -3.13 11.30
N LEU A 41 30.39 -3.28 11.67
CA LEU A 41 29.38 -2.21 11.59
C LEU A 41 29.74 -1.02 12.48
N SER A 42 30.18 -1.26 13.72
CA SER A 42 30.65 -0.22 14.64
C SER A 42 31.85 0.56 14.06
N LEU A 43 32.82 -0.15 13.47
CA LEU A 43 34.00 0.45 12.85
C LEU A 43 33.65 1.30 11.62
N LEU A 44 32.71 0.83 10.78
CA LEU A 44 32.19 1.61 9.64
C LEU A 44 31.48 2.89 10.10
N ILE A 45 30.65 2.82 11.15
CA ILE A 45 29.97 3.99 11.73
C ILE A 45 31.01 4.98 12.28
N ALA A 46 32.04 4.52 12.99
CA ALA A 46 33.11 5.37 13.52
C ALA A 46 33.87 6.11 12.41
N VAL A 47 34.19 5.43 11.30
CA VAL A 47 34.84 6.05 10.12
C VAL A 47 33.94 7.10 9.47
N ILE A 48 32.63 6.85 9.33
CA ILE A 48 31.66 7.81 8.78
C ILE A 48 31.54 9.06 9.68
N VAL A 49 31.58 8.89 11.02
CA VAL A 49 31.55 10.00 11.98
C VAL A 49 32.84 10.82 11.90
N GLN A 50 34.02 10.18 11.85
CA GLN A 50 35.30 10.88 11.71
C GLN A 50 35.40 11.65 10.38
N ALA A 51 34.94 11.05 9.27
CA ALA A 51 34.89 11.70 7.96
C ALA A 51 34.00 12.96 7.95
N ARG A 52 32.92 13.00 8.75
CA ARG A 52 32.10 14.20 8.95
C ARG A 52 32.71 15.18 9.96
N SER A 53 33.44 14.70 10.97
CA SER A 53 34.02 15.52 12.03
C SER A 53 35.13 16.46 11.55
N ASN A 54 35.83 16.11 10.47
CA ASN A 54 36.81 17.02 9.84
C ASN A 54 36.17 18.12 8.98
N GLY A 55 34.84 18.10 8.80
CA GLY A 55 34.09 19.12 8.06
C GLY A 55 33.79 20.41 8.85
N LYS A 56 34.66 20.81 9.79
CA LYS A 56 34.49 22.04 10.57
C LYS A 56 35.24 23.21 9.91
N ASN A 57 34.59 23.86 8.93
CA ASN A 57 35.00 25.19 8.49
C ASN A 57 34.51 26.22 9.50
N ASP A 58 35.41 27.08 9.99
CA ASP A 58 35.05 28.14 10.95
C ASP A 58 34.37 29.32 10.23
N ASN A 59 33.04 29.33 10.26
CA ASN A 59 32.25 30.50 9.89
C ASN A 59 32.09 31.41 11.11
N ASN A 60 32.96 32.43 11.24
CA ASN A 60 32.69 33.52 12.17
C ASN A 60 31.44 34.28 11.70
N ILE A 61 30.42 34.38 12.54
CA ILE A 61 29.21 35.16 12.26
C ILE A 61 29.28 36.43 13.13
N ASP A 62 29.92 37.46 12.59
CA ASP A 62 29.87 38.80 13.16
C ASP A 62 28.46 39.37 13.02
N THR A 63 27.65 39.19 14.06
CA THR A 63 26.30 39.77 14.13
C THR A 63 26.40 41.29 14.30
N ASN A 64 26.35 42.06 13.21
CA ASN A 64 25.62 43.34 13.07
C ASN A 64 25.96 44.11 11.77
N THR A 65 25.37 43.74 10.63
CA THR A 65 25.25 44.65 9.46
C THR A 65 23.89 44.49 8.78
N ILE A 66 22.83 45.11 9.33
CA ILE A 66 21.57 45.31 8.62
C ILE A 66 21.72 46.54 7.71
N SER A 67 22.36 46.35 6.54
CA SER A 67 22.50 47.37 5.50
C SER A 67 22.63 46.73 4.11
N SER A 68 21.53 46.19 3.58
CA SER A 68 21.40 45.97 2.13
C SER A 68 20.76 47.19 1.50
N THR A 69 21.60 48.16 1.15
CA THR A 69 21.25 49.28 0.27
C THR A 69 20.61 48.75 -1.03
N THR A 70 19.73 49.55 -1.63
CA THR A 70 19.00 49.20 -2.86
C THR A 70 19.93 48.83 -4.02
N THR A 71 19.38 48.06 -4.98
CA THR A 71 20.02 47.63 -6.25
C THR A 71 20.77 46.29 -6.21
N ALA A 72 20.12 45.25 -5.67
CA ALA A 72 20.26 43.90 -6.22
C ALA A 72 18.93 43.51 -6.87
N MET A 73 18.89 43.44 -8.22
CA MET A 73 17.69 42.98 -8.92
C MET A 73 17.53 41.48 -8.64
N ASN A 74 16.53 41.11 -7.85
CA ASN A 74 16.38 39.77 -7.29
C ASN A 74 16.12 38.74 -8.41
N LYS A 75 17.20 38.11 -8.91
CA LYS A 75 17.17 37.11 -9.96
C LYS A 75 16.53 35.83 -9.42
N ILE A 76 15.21 35.74 -9.55
CA ILE A 76 14.45 34.51 -9.30
C ILE A 76 15.07 33.40 -10.18
N GLU A 77 15.66 32.40 -9.54
CA GLU A 77 16.29 31.29 -10.23
C GLU A 77 15.25 30.20 -10.54
N TYR A 78 14.82 30.15 -11.79
CA TYR A 78 13.84 29.17 -12.25
C TYR A 78 14.49 27.81 -12.52
N CYS A 79 13.88 26.74 -12.03
CA CYS A 79 14.32 25.37 -12.27
C CYS A 79 14.09 24.96 -13.73
N LEU A 80 15.17 24.64 -14.46
CA LEU A 80 15.13 24.21 -15.86
C LEU A 80 15.31 22.68 -16.05
N THR A 81 15.07 21.87 -15.02
CA THR A 81 15.08 20.41 -15.18
C THR A 81 13.85 19.94 -16.00
N PRO A 82 13.91 18.80 -16.70
CA PRO A 82 12.76 18.27 -17.44
C PRO A 82 11.51 18.09 -16.59
N GLY A 83 11.67 17.70 -15.31
CA GLY A 83 10.56 17.57 -14.36
C GLY A 83 9.92 18.93 -14.03
N CYS A 84 10.73 19.96 -13.75
CA CYS A 84 10.24 21.32 -13.50
C CYS A 84 9.52 21.92 -14.71
N ILE A 85 10.09 21.76 -15.91
CA ILE A 85 9.48 22.24 -17.17
C ILE A 85 8.16 21.51 -17.45
N SER A 86 8.11 20.19 -17.26
CA SER A 86 6.90 19.39 -17.44
C SER A 86 5.80 19.78 -16.44
N ALA A 87 6.13 19.92 -15.15
CA ALA A 87 5.18 20.33 -14.11
C ALA A 87 4.64 21.76 -14.35
N ALA A 88 5.50 22.70 -14.74
CA ALA A 88 5.08 24.05 -15.11
C ALA A 88 4.17 24.05 -16.35
N ALA A 89 4.51 23.28 -17.39
CA ALA A 89 3.70 23.15 -18.60
C ALA A 89 2.34 22.48 -18.33
N HIS A 90 2.27 21.51 -17.42
CA HIS A 90 1.02 20.92 -16.95
C HIS A 90 0.15 21.97 -16.25
N GLN A 91 0.70 22.68 -15.25
CA GLN A 91 -0.04 23.69 -14.50
C GLN A 91 -0.56 24.84 -15.38
N LEU A 92 0.24 25.28 -16.37
CA LEU A 92 -0.14 26.32 -17.32
C LEU A 92 -1.26 25.91 -18.30
N ARG A 93 -1.50 24.61 -18.50
CA ARG A 93 -2.66 24.11 -19.29
C ARG A 93 -3.95 24.18 -18.48
N SER A 94 -3.88 23.94 -17.17
CA SER A 94 -5.04 23.96 -16.27
C SER A 94 -5.51 25.37 -15.93
N ILE A 95 -4.58 26.30 -15.77
CA ILE A 95 -4.84 27.70 -15.39
C ILE A 95 -5.56 28.46 -16.51
N ASN A 96 -6.61 29.20 -16.14
CA ASN A 96 -7.28 30.18 -16.99
C ASN A 96 -6.78 31.59 -16.67
N SER A 97 -5.71 32.01 -17.35
CA SER A 97 -5.03 33.31 -17.12
C SER A 97 -5.92 34.53 -17.31
N THR A 98 -7.01 34.43 -18.11
CA THR A 98 -7.97 35.54 -18.29
C THR A 98 -8.83 35.81 -17.06
N ALA A 99 -8.93 34.86 -16.11
CA ALA A 99 -9.64 35.03 -14.84
C ALA A 99 -8.76 35.64 -13.73
N SER A 100 -7.54 36.10 -14.05
CA SER A 100 -6.58 36.66 -13.07
C SER A 100 -7.12 37.85 -12.28
N SER A 101 -8.02 38.66 -12.85
CA SER A 101 -8.71 39.75 -12.13
C SER A 101 -9.56 39.27 -10.94
N ASN A 102 -9.99 38.01 -10.97
CA ASN A 102 -10.96 37.43 -10.03
C ASN A 102 -10.28 36.49 -9.02
N LEU A 103 -8.94 36.45 -8.98
CA LEU A 103 -8.13 35.56 -8.12
C LEU A 103 -8.56 35.55 -6.64
N CYS A 104 -9.00 36.69 -6.11
CA CYS A 104 -9.40 36.85 -4.71
C CYS A 104 -10.85 36.43 -4.41
N THR A 105 -11.68 36.22 -5.43
CA THR A 105 -13.11 35.89 -5.29
C THR A 105 -13.47 34.51 -5.87
N ASP A 106 -12.77 34.08 -6.92
CA ASP A 106 -12.88 32.75 -7.52
C ASP A 106 -11.49 32.26 -7.99
N PHE A 107 -10.73 31.74 -7.03
CA PHE A 107 -9.45 31.08 -7.30
C PHE A 107 -9.63 29.77 -8.11
N TYR A 108 -10.79 29.12 -8.04
CA TYR A 108 -11.04 27.84 -8.72
C TYR A 108 -11.14 28.02 -10.24
N THR A 109 -11.91 29.01 -10.71
CA THR A 109 -11.97 29.35 -12.14
C THR A 109 -10.61 29.83 -12.66
N TYR A 110 -9.78 30.49 -11.85
CA TYR A 110 -8.39 30.77 -12.24
C TYR A 110 -7.53 29.50 -12.33
N ALA A 111 -7.52 28.66 -11.30
CA ALA A 111 -6.59 27.53 -11.19
C ALA A 111 -6.94 26.35 -12.12
N CYS A 112 -8.23 26.08 -12.31
CA CYS A 112 -8.75 24.89 -13.00
C CYS A 112 -9.58 25.21 -14.25
N GLY A 113 -9.90 26.49 -14.51
CA GLY A 113 -10.89 26.87 -15.52
C GLY A 113 -10.53 26.56 -16.98
N ASN A 114 -9.29 26.16 -17.29
CA ASN A 114 -8.94 25.60 -18.60
C ASN A 114 -8.83 24.06 -18.60
N TRP A 115 -8.53 23.44 -17.46
CA TRP A 115 -8.63 21.98 -17.30
C TRP A 115 -10.07 21.50 -17.53
N ILE A 116 -11.06 22.17 -16.92
CA ILE A 116 -12.50 21.83 -17.06
C ILE A 116 -12.96 21.90 -18.54
N LYS A 117 -12.45 22.87 -19.31
CA LYS A 117 -12.77 23.02 -20.75
C LYS A 117 -12.16 21.93 -21.64
N THR A 118 -11.12 21.24 -21.15
CA THR A 118 -10.34 20.26 -21.91
C THR A 118 -10.59 18.81 -21.45
N HIS A 119 -11.22 18.62 -20.30
CA HIS A 119 -11.52 17.31 -19.71
C HIS A 119 -13.05 17.17 -19.46
N PRO A 120 -13.88 17.18 -20.53
CA PRO A 120 -15.32 17.00 -20.39
C PRO A 120 -15.67 15.61 -19.87
N ILE A 121 -16.73 15.51 -19.06
CA ILE A 121 -17.28 14.24 -18.57
C ILE A 121 -17.93 13.50 -19.77
N GLN A 122 -17.52 12.26 -20.02
CA GLN A 122 -18.08 11.44 -21.11
C GLN A 122 -19.29 10.64 -20.62
N SER A 123 -20.04 10.03 -21.54
CA SER A 123 -21.30 9.33 -21.23
C SER A 123 -21.15 8.10 -20.33
N TYR A 124 -19.92 7.65 -20.07
CA TYR A 124 -19.58 6.54 -19.17
C TYR A 124 -18.89 7.00 -17.87
N ASP A 125 -18.49 8.27 -17.77
CA ASP A 125 -17.87 8.87 -16.59
C ASP A 125 -18.97 9.44 -15.67
N VAL A 126 -18.89 9.21 -14.35
CA VAL A 126 -19.75 9.91 -13.36
C VAL A 126 -19.15 11.28 -12.99
N GLU A 127 -17.83 11.35 -12.97
CA GLU A 127 -17.04 12.57 -12.76
C GLU A 127 -15.74 12.47 -13.58
N ARG A 128 -15.09 13.60 -13.83
CA ARG A 128 -13.65 13.64 -14.19
C ARG A 128 -12.90 14.37 -13.09
N THR A 129 -11.77 13.82 -12.67
CA THR A 129 -10.86 14.46 -11.72
C THR A 129 -9.41 14.17 -12.12
N ILE A 130 -8.48 15.03 -11.71
CA ILE A 130 -7.03 14.83 -11.96
C ILE A 130 -6.53 13.51 -11.35
N LEU A 131 -7.14 13.05 -10.24
CA LEU A 131 -6.84 11.75 -9.66
C LEU A 131 -7.38 10.60 -10.54
N GLY A 132 -8.57 10.77 -11.13
CA GLY A 132 -9.09 9.88 -12.17
C GLY A 132 -8.14 9.76 -13.36
N ASP A 133 -7.71 10.88 -13.94
CA ASP A 133 -6.75 10.90 -15.07
C ASP A 133 -5.46 10.11 -14.76
N ILE A 134 -4.96 10.21 -13.51
CA ILE A 134 -3.77 9.49 -13.04
C ILE A 134 -4.05 7.99 -12.84
N ILE A 135 -5.24 7.64 -12.35
CA ILE A 135 -5.69 6.24 -12.18
C ILE A 135 -5.89 5.57 -13.55
N ASP A 136 -6.57 6.23 -14.49
CA ASP A 136 -6.77 5.76 -15.86
C ASP A 136 -5.43 5.47 -16.55
N HIS A 137 -4.46 6.39 -16.42
CA HIS A 137 -3.12 6.19 -17.00
C HIS A 137 -2.34 5.05 -16.31
N ARG A 138 -2.42 4.94 -14.98
CA ARG A 138 -1.84 3.83 -14.21
C ARG A 138 -2.41 2.49 -14.68
N ASP A 139 -3.72 2.39 -14.83
CA ASP A 139 -4.40 1.14 -15.13
C ASP A 139 -4.20 0.74 -16.60
N PHE A 140 -4.17 1.69 -17.53
CA PHE A 140 -3.69 1.45 -18.90
C PHE A 140 -2.28 0.84 -18.95
N GLU A 141 -1.34 1.35 -18.14
CA GLU A 141 0.01 0.80 -18.05
C GLU A 141 0.04 -0.58 -17.40
N ILE A 142 -0.84 -0.87 -16.44
CA ILE A 142 -1.01 -2.20 -15.84
C ILE A 142 -1.58 -3.18 -16.88
N GLU A 143 -2.63 -2.82 -17.62
CA GLU A 143 -3.18 -3.64 -18.71
C GLU A 143 -2.10 -3.97 -19.74
N ARG A 144 -1.33 -2.96 -20.19
CA ARG A 144 -0.22 -3.11 -21.14
C ARG A 144 0.86 -4.08 -20.66
N LEU A 145 1.11 -4.14 -19.35
CA LEU A 145 2.06 -5.08 -18.73
C LEU A 145 1.47 -6.50 -18.59
N LEU A 146 0.16 -6.64 -18.45
CA LEU A 146 -0.57 -7.91 -18.36
C LEU A 146 -0.78 -8.57 -19.73
N ASP A 147 -1.20 -7.79 -20.74
CA ASP A 147 -1.39 -8.23 -22.15
C ASP A 147 -0.06 -8.59 -22.85
N ALA A 148 1.09 -8.09 -22.36
CA ALA A 148 2.40 -8.52 -22.84
C ALA A 148 2.60 -10.04 -22.65
N PRO A 149 3.37 -10.74 -23.50
CA PRO A 149 3.53 -12.20 -23.41
C PRO A 149 4.08 -12.69 -22.06
N ILE A 150 3.76 -13.95 -21.72
CA ILE A 150 4.27 -14.62 -20.51
C ILE A 150 5.71 -15.08 -20.77
N ILE A 151 6.67 -14.49 -20.05
CA ILE A 151 8.09 -14.85 -20.10
C ILE A 151 8.35 -16.07 -19.20
N ARG A 152 7.75 -16.09 -18.00
CA ARG A 152 7.88 -17.23 -17.06
C ARG A 152 6.82 -18.29 -17.31
N THR A 153 7.07 -19.17 -18.29
CA THR A 153 6.20 -20.29 -18.70
C THR A 153 5.91 -21.35 -17.63
N ASN A 154 6.61 -21.33 -16.48
CA ASN A 154 6.33 -22.23 -15.35
C ASN A 154 4.98 -21.91 -14.70
N LYS A 155 4.02 -22.84 -14.76
CA LYS A 155 2.65 -22.71 -14.20
C LYS A 155 2.58 -22.40 -12.69
N ARG A 156 3.66 -22.59 -11.93
CA ARG A 156 3.74 -22.19 -10.50
C ARG A 156 4.11 -20.72 -10.31
N SER A 157 4.63 -20.04 -11.33
CA SER A 157 5.02 -18.62 -11.30
C SER A 157 3.83 -17.69 -11.05
N TRP A 158 4.06 -16.59 -10.34
CA TRP A 158 3.06 -15.51 -10.18
C TRP A 158 2.69 -14.91 -11.54
N GLU A 159 3.65 -14.75 -12.43
CA GLU A 159 3.49 -14.11 -13.74
C GLU A 159 2.56 -14.91 -14.65
N TYR A 160 2.79 -16.24 -14.76
CA TYR A 160 1.92 -17.15 -15.50
C TYR A 160 0.48 -17.07 -14.97
N LYS A 161 0.31 -17.19 -13.65
CA LYS A 161 -1.02 -17.20 -13.00
C LYS A 161 -1.78 -15.89 -13.19
N LEU A 162 -1.12 -14.76 -12.92
CA LEU A 162 -1.71 -13.44 -13.00
C LEU A 162 -2.15 -13.11 -14.43
N LYS A 163 -1.29 -13.36 -15.43
CA LYS A 163 -1.61 -13.11 -16.83
C LYS A 163 -2.66 -14.07 -17.38
N THR A 164 -2.62 -15.35 -17.00
CA THR A 164 -3.66 -16.32 -17.37
C THR A 164 -5.03 -15.89 -16.81
N TYR A 165 -5.09 -15.52 -15.52
CA TYR A 165 -6.32 -15.06 -14.87
C TYR A 165 -6.86 -13.76 -15.52
N TYR A 166 -5.98 -12.80 -15.81
CA TYR A 166 -6.38 -11.57 -16.52
C TYR A 166 -6.93 -11.88 -17.92
N SER A 167 -6.28 -12.75 -18.70
CA SER A 167 -6.78 -13.15 -20.02
C SER A 167 -8.14 -13.86 -19.96
N GLN A 168 -8.42 -14.63 -18.90
CA GLN A 168 -9.73 -15.26 -18.67
C GLN A 168 -10.81 -14.24 -18.29
N CYS A 169 -10.44 -13.11 -17.67
CA CYS A 169 -11.35 -12.00 -17.40
C CYS A 169 -11.70 -11.24 -18.69
N ARG A 170 -10.70 -11.04 -19.56
CA ARG A 170 -10.78 -10.32 -20.85
C ARG A 170 -11.45 -11.11 -21.99
N ASP A 171 -11.63 -12.42 -21.85
CA ASP A 171 -12.36 -13.24 -22.83
C ASP A 171 -13.88 -13.02 -22.69
N ASP A 172 -14.37 -11.97 -23.35
CA ASP A 172 -15.80 -11.62 -23.41
C ASP A 172 -16.67 -12.79 -23.92
N TYR A 173 -16.17 -13.58 -24.87
CA TYR A 173 -16.93 -14.68 -25.45
C TYR A 173 -17.08 -15.83 -24.44
N ALA A 174 -15.99 -16.28 -23.82
CA ALA A 174 -16.06 -17.31 -22.78
C ALA A 174 -16.86 -16.83 -21.56
N ARG A 175 -16.71 -15.55 -21.17
CA ARG A 175 -17.43 -14.97 -20.04
C ARG A 175 -18.95 -14.89 -20.29
N VAL A 176 -19.38 -14.56 -21.51
CA VAL A 176 -20.81 -14.54 -21.88
C VAL A 176 -21.35 -15.95 -22.12
N LEU A 177 -20.61 -16.84 -22.77
CA LEU A 177 -21.04 -18.21 -23.06
C LEU A 177 -21.31 -19.04 -21.79
N ASN A 178 -20.47 -18.88 -20.76
CA ASN A 178 -20.63 -19.55 -19.47
C ASN A 178 -21.40 -18.70 -18.44
N SER A 179 -21.97 -17.56 -18.86
CA SER A 179 -22.78 -16.70 -18.01
C SER A 179 -24.10 -17.38 -17.65
N GLY A 180 -24.62 -17.10 -16.45
CA GLY A 180 -25.81 -17.77 -15.93
C GLY A 180 -25.50 -19.18 -15.41
N GLU A 181 -25.03 -20.12 -16.25
CA GLU A 181 -24.83 -21.53 -15.87
C GLU A 181 -23.96 -21.70 -14.62
N PHE A 182 -22.80 -21.03 -14.57
CA PHE A 182 -21.93 -21.06 -13.39
C PHE A 182 -22.63 -20.53 -12.12
N MET A 183 -23.40 -19.45 -12.25
CA MET A 183 -24.09 -18.84 -11.11
C MET A 183 -25.27 -19.71 -10.64
N ILE A 184 -26.02 -20.31 -11.56
CA ILE A 184 -27.09 -21.26 -11.27
C ILE A 184 -26.51 -22.48 -10.55
N ALA A 185 -25.39 -23.04 -11.02
CA ALA A 185 -24.71 -24.14 -10.35
C ALA A 185 -24.28 -23.78 -8.92
N VAL A 186 -23.69 -22.59 -8.71
CA VAL A 186 -23.25 -22.12 -7.38
C VAL A 186 -24.42 -21.80 -6.43
N ILE A 187 -25.58 -21.38 -6.95
CA ILE A 187 -26.80 -21.15 -6.18
C ILE A 187 -27.49 -22.47 -5.81
N GLN A 188 -27.63 -23.39 -6.77
CA GLN A 188 -28.37 -24.64 -6.62
C GLN A 188 -27.57 -25.78 -5.98
N SER A 189 -26.26 -25.61 -5.76
CA SER A 189 -25.49 -26.57 -4.96
C SER A 189 -25.88 -26.52 -3.48
N ASN A 190 -26.51 -27.60 -3.01
CA ASN A 190 -26.89 -27.85 -1.61
C ASN A 190 -25.71 -27.87 -0.62
N ASP A 191 -24.47 -27.76 -1.10
CA ASP A 191 -23.25 -27.66 -0.30
C ASP A 191 -22.78 -26.20 -0.09
N THR A 192 -23.35 -25.20 -0.80
CA THR A 192 -22.83 -23.81 -0.81
C THR A 192 -23.82 -22.74 -0.38
N LEU A 193 -25.02 -22.71 -0.98
CA LEU A 193 -25.99 -21.61 -0.87
C LEU A 193 -27.44 -22.08 -0.66
N ASP A 194 -27.67 -23.40 -0.62
CA ASP A 194 -28.97 -24.01 -0.27
C ASP A 194 -30.16 -23.62 -1.17
N GLY A 195 -29.89 -23.11 -2.38
CA GLY A 195 -30.89 -22.69 -3.36
C GLY A 195 -31.43 -21.27 -3.11
N TRP A 196 -31.84 -20.61 -4.20
CA TRP A 196 -32.65 -19.38 -4.12
C TRP A 196 -34.10 -19.74 -4.42
N TYR A 197 -34.99 -19.48 -3.46
CA TYR A 197 -36.44 -19.73 -3.51
C TYR A 197 -37.19 -19.14 -4.73
N LEU A 198 -36.58 -18.26 -5.53
CA LEU A 198 -37.15 -17.76 -6.79
C LEU A 198 -36.90 -18.70 -7.99
N PHE A 199 -35.95 -19.64 -7.87
CA PHE A 199 -35.58 -20.61 -8.91
C PHE A 199 -35.97 -22.05 -8.56
N ASP A 200 -36.43 -22.31 -7.35
CA ASP A 200 -37.00 -23.60 -6.94
C ASP A 200 -38.53 -23.57 -7.14
N ASN A 201 -39.03 -24.47 -7.97
CA ASN A 201 -40.45 -24.63 -8.28
C ASN A 201 -41.13 -25.74 -7.47
N THR A 202 -40.44 -26.32 -6.47
CA THR A 202 -40.89 -27.48 -5.69
C THR A 202 -40.91 -27.28 -4.17
N THR A 203 -40.11 -26.36 -3.62
CA THR A 203 -40.11 -26.12 -2.16
C THR A 203 -41.15 -25.10 -1.70
N ASN A 204 -41.97 -25.48 -0.73
CA ASN A 204 -42.62 -24.50 0.15
C ASN A 204 -41.51 -23.77 0.95
N PRO A 205 -41.45 -22.42 0.96
CA PRO A 205 -40.42 -21.67 1.70
C PRO A 205 -40.37 -22.00 3.21
N GLU A 206 -41.47 -22.47 3.81
CA GLU A 206 -41.48 -22.97 5.20
C GLU A 206 -40.61 -24.22 5.42
N ILE A 207 -40.31 -24.98 4.36
CA ILE A 207 -39.50 -26.22 4.42
C ILE A 207 -38.00 -25.88 4.37
N LEU A 208 -37.60 -24.97 3.48
CA LEU A 208 -36.24 -24.41 3.43
C LEU A 208 -35.86 -23.81 4.78
N LEU A 209 -36.74 -22.97 5.36
CA LEU A 209 -36.54 -22.33 6.66
C LEU A 209 -36.61 -23.28 7.87
N LYS A 210 -37.13 -24.51 7.70
CA LYS A 210 -37.22 -25.51 8.79
C LYS A 210 -35.98 -26.36 8.96
N ASN A 211 -35.34 -26.75 7.86
CA ASN A 211 -34.25 -27.72 7.89
C ASN A 211 -32.88 -27.09 8.18
N GLN A 212 -32.77 -25.76 8.19
CA GLN A 212 -31.50 -25.05 8.28
C GLN A 212 -31.58 -23.85 9.21
N THR A 213 -30.54 -23.64 10.01
CA THR A 213 -30.41 -22.43 10.82
C THR A 213 -29.85 -21.31 9.94
N LEU A 214 -30.55 -20.17 9.90
CA LEU A 214 -30.12 -18.95 9.20
C LEU A 214 -28.65 -18.58 9.49
N TYR A 215 -28.19 -18.81 10.73
CA TYR A 215 -26.82 -18.57 11.14
C TYR A 215 -25.79 -19.48 10.43
N LYS A 216 -26.14 -20.74 10.11
CA LYS A 216 -25.28 -21.65 9.32
C LYS A 216 -25.12 -21.12 7.89
N GLN A 217 -26.23 -20.74 7.24
CA GLN A 217 -26.22 -20.17 5.89
C GLN A 217 -25.39 -18.88 5.81
N ILE A 218 -25.63 -17.93 6.72
CA ILE A 218 -24.86 -16.68 6.81
C ILE A 218 -23.37 -16.96 7.08
N SER A 219 -23.06 -17.92 7.98
CA SER A 219 -21.68 -18.32 8.26
C SER A 219 -20.99 -18.92 7.03
N HIS A 220 -21.71 -19.70 6.21
CA HIS A 220 -21.18 -20.28 4.97
C HIS A 220 -20.88 -19.19 3.93
N ILE A 221 -21.88 -18.34 3.64
CA ILE A 221 -21.78 -17.19 2.72
C ILE A 221 -20.61 -16.27 3.12
N HIS A 222 -20.49 -15.96 4.42
CA HIS A 222 -19.43 -15.08 4.92
C HIS A 222 -18.06 -15.75 4.94
N GLY A 223 -18.00 -17.05 5.25
CA GLY A 223 -16.77 -17.83 5.31
C GLY A 223 -16.08 -17.97 3.96
N ASP A 224 -16.85 -18.28 2.92
CA ASP A 224 -16.30 -18.62 1.61
C ASP A 224 -16.24 -17.42 0.66
N TYR A 225 -17.31 -16.61 0.59
CA TYR A 225 -17.42 -15.50 -0.35
C TYR A 225 -17.17 -14.13 0.32
N GLY A 226 -17.50 -13.97 1.60
CA GLY A 226 -17.42 -12.70 2.34
C GLY A 226 -16.02 -12.08 2.46
N LYS A 227 -14.95 -12.83 2.20
CA LYS A 227 -13.56 -12.34 2.22
C LYS A 227 -13.23 -11.37 1.09
N LEU A 228 -13.98 -11.37 0.00
CA LEU A 228 -13.73 -10.52 -1.18
C LEU A 228 -14.14 -9.04 -0.97
N ILE A 229 -14.97 -8.75 0.03
CA ILE A 229 -15.57 -7.41 0.24
C ILE A 229 -14.67 -6.49 1.09
N LYS A 230 -13.72 -7.05 1.84
CA LYS A 230 -12.90 -6.30 2.83
C LYS A 230 -11.58 -5.71 2.30
N SER A 231 -11.33 -5.69 0.99
CA SER A 231 -10.09 -5.14 0.40
C SER A 231 -10.27 -3.87 -0.42
N TYR A 232 -11.45 -3.23 -0.35
CA TYR A 232 -11.82 -2.04 -1.13
C TYR A 232 -12.40 -0.90 -0.27
N PHE A 233 -12.15 -0.93 1.04
CA PHE A 233 -12.42 0.12 2.04
C PHE A 233 -11.24 0.22 3.01
#